data_AF-A0A1F6LT46-F1
#
_entry.id   AF-A0A1F6LT46-F1
#
_cell.length_a   1.000
_cell.length_b   1.000
_cell.length_c   1.000
_cell.angle_alpha   90.00
_cell.angle_beta   90.00
_cell.angle_gamma   90.00
#
_symmetry.space_group_name_H-M   'P 1'
#
loop_
_entity.id
_entity.type
_entity.pdbx_description
1 polymer ?
#
loop_
_entity_poly.entity_id
_entity_poly.type
_entity_poly.pdbx_seq_one_letter_code
_entity_poly.pdbx_strand_id
1 'polypeptide(L)'
;MVAGRIVKQLSPRYYQIDLSGRMYTAEMAAQKTGDPYGPGDTVYVRVMAKSGGKALLQIVFPDFPDVVSPKREDFVKLAHAAGWPEDEAALSMVAALVARRLPLRSEIAESLYRRLKAQPAPTPDLAGTLLIDILEPKS
;
A
#
# COMPACT_ATOMS: atom_id res chain seq x y z
N MET A 1 0.34 -1.27 6.23
CA MET A 1 -1.10 -1.33 5.94
C MET A 1 -1.23 -1.88 4.53
N VAL A 2 -2.28 -2.62 4.23
CA VAL A 2 -2.49 -3.23 2.90
C VAL A 2 -3.84 -2.77 2.38
N ALA A 3 -3.91 -2.36 1.12
CA ALA A 3 -5.18 -2.09 0.46
C ALA A 3 -5.89 -3.42 0.19
N GLY A 4 -7.17 -3.48 0.51
CA GLY A 4 -8.01 -4.64 0.30
C GLY A 4 -9.39 -4.25 -0.16
N ARG A 5 -10.08 -5.18 -0.82
CA ARG A 5 -11.44 -4.96 -1.29
C ARG A 5 -12.43 -5.66 -0.39
N ILE A 6 -13.46 -4.95 0.07
CA ILE A 6 -14.56 -5.60 0.79
C ILE A 6 -15.31 -6.49 -0.19
N VAL A 7 -15.39 -7.77 0.11
CA VAL A 7 -16.16 -8.74 -0.69
C VAL A 7 -17.57 -8.91 -0.12
N LYS A 8 -17.69 -8.98 1.20
CA LYS A 8 -18.98 -9.07 1.88
C LYS A 8 -18.90 -8.63 3.33
N GLN A 9 -20.00 -8.12 3.87
CA GLN A 9 -20.16 -7.89 5.30
C GLN A 9 -20.62 -9.19 5.98
N LEU A 10 -19.91 -9.62 7.02
CA LEU A 10 -20.23 -10.83 7.79
C LEU A 10 -21.12 -10.50 9.00
N SER A 11 -20.87 -9.36 9.63
CA SER A 11 -21.68 -8.80 10.71
C SER A 11 -21.42 -7.29 10.81
N PRO A 12 -22.12 -6.53 11.67
CA PRO A 12 -21.96 -5.07 11.76
C PRO A 12 -20.52 -4.58 11.96
N ARG A 13 -19.64 -5.44 12.49
CA ARG A 13 -18.23 -5.12 12.76
C ARG A 13 -17.23 -6.00 12.02
N TYR A 14 -17.68 -6.96 11.21
CA TYR A 14 -16.77 -7.91 10.57
C TYR A 14 -17.04 -7.99 9.08
N TYR A 15 -15.96 -7.91 8.31
CA TYR A 15 -16.00 -7.90 6.85
C TYR A 15 -15.07 -8.99 6.31
N GLN A 16 -15.44 -9.55 5.18
CA GLN A 16 -14.54 -10.36 4.38
C GLN A 16 -13.84 -9.46 3.38
N ILE A 17 -12.51 -9.47 3.39
CA ILE A 17 -11.68 -8.62 2.56
C ILE A 17 -10.80 -9.50 1.68
N ASP A 18 -10.79 -9.19 0.39
CA ASP A 18 -9.82 -9.73 -0.56
C ASP A 18 -8.54 -8.89 -0.50
N LEU A 19 -7.43 -9.54 -0.15
CA LEU A 19 -6.09 -9.02 -0.28
C LEU A 19 -5.35 -9.84 -1.33
N SER A 20 -5.25 -9.33 -2.55
CA SER A 20 -4.48 -9.95 -3.66
C SER A 20 -4.90 -11.39 -3.98
N GLY A 21 -6.20 -11.67 -4.04
CA GLY A 21 -6.77 -12.98 -4.33
C GLY A 21 -6.86 -13.91 -3.11
N ARG A 22 -6.61 -13.40 -1.90
CA ARG A 22 -6.72 -14.15 -0.65
C ARG A 22 -7.75 -13.50 0.26
N MET A 23 -8.65 -14.33 0.77
CA MET A 23 -9.75 -13.91 1.62
C MET A 23 -9.33 -13.86 3.08
N TYR A 24 -9.58 -12.73 3.72
CA TYR A 24 -9.35 -12.54 5.15
C TYR A 24 -10.58 -11.98 5.83
N THR A 25 -10.68 -12.21 7.14
CA THR A 25 -11.67 -11.56 7.99
C THR A 25 -11.03 -10.35 8.63
N ALA A 26 -11.65 -9.20 8.45
CA ALA A 26 -11.26 -7.96 9.12
C ALA A 26 -12.35 -7.51 10.07
N GLU A 27 -11.94 -7.10 11.26
CA GLU A 27 -12.77 -6.39 12.21
C GLU A 27 -12.69 -4.88 11.91
N MET A 28 -13.84 -4.22 11.93
CA MET A 28 -13.93 -2.77 11.92
C MET A 28 -13.73 -2.27 13.35
N ALA A 29 -12.79 -1.34 13.55
CA ALA A 29 -12.63 -0.66 14.82
C ALA A 29 -13.98 0.01 15.18
N ALA A 30 -14.48 -0.21 16.39
CA ALA A 30 -15.78 0.30 16.80
C ALA A 30 -15.86 1.83 16.64
N GLN A 31 -17.04 2.30 16.21
CA GLN A 31 -17.50 3.69 16.09
C GLN A 31 -17.13 4.43 14.79
N LYS A 32 -17.98 4.26 13.77
CA LYS A 32 -19.01 5.26 13.40
C LYS A 32 -20.29 4.52 13.02
N THR A 33 -21.35 4.71 13.80
CA THR A 33 -22.70 4.26 13.40
C THR A 33 -23.08 4.97 12.10
N GLY A 34 -23.25 4.21 11.02
CA GLY A 34 -23.62 4.73 9.70
C GLY A 34 -22.50 4.75 8.64
N ASP A 35 -21.42 3.98 8.83
CA ASP A 35 -20.32 3.94 7.88
C ASP A 35 -20.76 3.53 6.45
N PRO A 36 -20.32 4.25 5.40
CA PRO A 36 -20.80 4.08 4.02
C PRO A 36 -20.20 2.87 3.29
N TYR A 37 -19.37 2.06 3.96
CA TYR A 37 -18.57 1.03 3.31
C TYR A 37 -19.34 -0.28 3.13
N GLY A 38 -19.42 -0.72 1.88
CA GLY A 38 -20.10 -1.92 1.45
C GLY A 38 -19.25 -2.84 0.58
N PRO A 39 -19.82 -3.97 0.14
CA PRO A 39 -19.19 -4.84 -0.84
C PRO A 39 -18.78 -4.08 -2.09
N GLY A 40 -17.53 -4.23 -2.51
CA GLY A 40 -16.95 -3.58 -3.67
C GLY A 40 -15.96 -2.47 -3.31
N ASP A 41 -16.05 -1.89 -2.12
CA ASP A 41 -15.20 -0.78 -1.71
C ASP A 41 -13.77 -1.19 -1.42
N THR A 42 -12.84 -0.29 -1.73
CA THR A 42 -11.44 -0.44 -1.35
C THR A 42 -11.20 0.19 0.02
N VAL A 43 -10.61 -0.58 0.92
CA VAL A 43 -10.30 -0.17 2.28
C VAL A 43 -8.85 -0.49 2.62
N TYR A 44 -8.28 0.26 3.57
CA TYR A 44 -6.96 -0.04 4.09
C TYR A 44 -7.09 -0.87 5.36
N VAL A 45 -6.30 -1.93 5.46
CA VAL A 45 -6.28 -2.81 6.62
C VAL A 45 -4.92 -2.83 7.30
N ARG A 46 -4.94 -2.88 8.63
CA ARG A 46 -3.79 -3.14 9.49
C ARG A 46 -3.86 -4.58 10.01
N VAL A 47 -2.76 -5.31 9.93
CA VAL A 47 -2.65 -6.62 10.56
C VAL A 47 -2.39 -6.41 12.06
N MET A 48 -3.32 -6.87 12.91
CA MET A 48 -3.23 -6.65 14.36
C MET A 48 -2.57 -7.83 15.08
N ALA A 49 -2.96 -9.07 14.76
CA ALA A 49 -2.38 -10.28 15.33
C ALA A 49 -2.65 -11.51 14.46
N LYS A 50 -1.78 -12.53 14.57
CA LYS A 50 -1.97 -13.84 13.96
C LYS A 50 -2.19 -14.85 15.09
N SER A 51 -3.41 -15.36 15.26
CA SER A 51 -3.72 -16.39 16.25
C SER A 51 -4.42 -17.56 15.57
N GLY A 52 -3.96 -18.79 15.82
CA GLY A 52 -4.58 -20.01 15.27
C GLY A 52 -4.67 -20.07 13.74
N GLY A 53 -3.72 -19.46 13.02
CA GLY A 53 -3.70 -19.46 11.54
C GLY A 53 -4.62 -18.43 10.88
N LYS A 54 -5.36 -17.63 11.66
CA LYS A 54 -6.20 -16.54 11.14
C LYS A 54 -5.57 -15.19 11.48
N ALA A 55 -5.35 -14.36 10.47
CA ALA A 55 -4.91 -12.98 10.66
C ALA A 55 -6.13 -12.14 11.06
N LEU A 56 -6.09 -11.54 12.25
CA LEU A 56 -7.06 -10.53 12.62
C LEU A 56 -6.63 -9.22 11.95
N LEU A 57 -7.37 -8.83 10.93
CA LEU A 57 -7.18 -7.57 10.26
C LEU A 57 -8.08 -6.52 10.90
N GLN A 58 -7.61 -5.28 11.00
CA GLN A 58 -8.43 -4.15 11.40
C GLN A 58 -8.61 -3.24 10.20
N ILE A 59 -9.85 -2.90 9.85
CA ILE A 59 -10.13 -1.87 8.86
C ILE A 59 -9.75 -0.52 9.47
N VAL A 60 -8.87 0.20 8.77
CA VAL A 60 -8.46 1.56 9.13
C VAL A 60 -9.14 2.51 8.15
N PHE A 61 -10.00 3.36 8.67
CA PHE A 61 -10.69 4.36 7.85
C PHE A 61 -9.69 5.41 7.33
N PRO A 62 -9.87 5.92 6.10
CA PRO A 62 -9.10 7.05 5.59
C PRO A 62 -9.37 8.36 6.38
N ASP A 63 -10.44 8.41 7.18
CA ASP A 63 -10.79 9.56 8.04
C ASP A 63 -10.05 9.59 9.39
N PHE A 64 -8.96 8.84 9.56
CA PHE A 64 -8.08 9.03 10.71
C PHE A 64 -7.13 10.21 10.43
N PRO A 65 -7.17 11.30 11.23
CA PRO A 65 -6.21 12.40 11.12
C PRO A 65 -4.75 11.97 11.39
N ASP A 66 -4.54 10.71 11.82
CA ASP A 66 -3.22 10.14 12.14
C ASP A 66 -2.69 9.14 11.09
N VAL A 67 -3.43 8.89 10.00
CA VAL A 67 -2.82 8.29 8.80
C VAL A 67 -2.28 9.44 7.97
N VAL A 68 -1.09 9.91 8.32
CA VAL A 68 -0.29 10.74 7.43
C VAL A 68 0.16 9.82 6.29
N SER A 69 -0.72 9.60 5.30
CA SER A 69 -0.27 9.23 3.96
C SER A 69 0.75 10.30 3.59
N PRO A 70 2.04 9.94 3.40
CA PRO A 70 3.05 10.95 3.12
C PRO A 70 2.55 11.77 1.95
N LYS A 71 2.50 13.09 2.13
CA LYS A 71 2.02 13.96 1.07
C LYS A 71 2.99 13.80 -0.10
N ARG A 72 2.52 14.06 -1.32
CA ARG A 72 3.39 14.11 -2.50
C ARG A 72 4.66 14.94 -2.22
N GLU A 73 4.50 16.05 -1.50
CA GLU A 73 5.58 16.93 -1.06
C GLU A 73 6.65 16.24 -0.21
N ASP A 74 6.29 15.25 0.62
CA ASP A 74 7.25 14.48 1.42
C ASP A 74 8.10 13.58 0.52
N PHE A 75 7.50 12.96 -0.50
CA PHE A 75 8.24 12.18 -1.49
C PHE A 75 9.11 13.06 -2.39
N VAL A 76 8.65 14.26 -2.74
CA VAL A 76 9.46 15.25 -3.48
C VAL A 76 10.69 15.64 -2.67
N LYS A 77 10.55 15.96 -1.37
CA LYS A 77 11.68 16.28 -0.49
C LYS A 77 12.68 15.12 -0.42
N LEU A 78 12.20 13.88 -0.30
CA LEU A 78 13.04 12.69 -0.26
C LEU A 78 13.74 12.41 -1.60
N ALA A 79 13.04 12.59 -2.72
CA ALA A 79 13.60 12.46 -4.06
C ALA A 79 14.74 13.46 -4.27
N HIS A 80 14.49 14.74 -3.98
CA HIS A 80 15.48 15.81 -4.10
C HIS A 80 16.70 15.57 -3.19
N ALA A 81 16.49 15.18 -1.94
CA ALA A 81 17.58 14.85 -1.01
C ALA A 81 18.44 13.68 -1.49
N ALA A 82 17.87 12.77 -2.29
CA ALA A 82 18.56 11.64 -2.88
C ALA A 82 19.12 11.92 -4.30
N GLY A 83 18.90 13.12 -4.84
CA GLY A 83 19.35 13.51 -6.19
C GLY A 83 18.49 12.97 -7.33
N TRP A 84 17.26 12.54 -7.04
CA TRP A 84 16.29 12.08 -8.05
C TRP A 84 15.43 13.23 -8.59
N PRO A 85 14.98 13.15 -9.86
CA PRO A 85 14.07 14.14 -10.43
C PRO A 85 12.68 14.07 -9.77
N GLU A 86 11.87 15.10 -9.99
CA GLU A 86 10.51 15.20 -9.41
C GLU A 86 9.40 14.65 -10.33
N ASP A 87 9.76 13.78 -11.28
CA ASP A 87 8.80 13.13 -12.17
C ASP A 87 8.02 12.00 -11.47
N GLU A 88 6.85 11.64 -12.03
CA GLU A 88 5.97 10.61 -11.44
C GLU A 88 6.66 9.25 -11.24
N ALA A 89 7.62 8.88 -12.09
CA ALA A 89 8.36 7.63 -11.97
C ALA A 89 9.29 7.64 -10.76
N ALA A 90 10.01 8.74 -10.54
CA ALA A 90 10.86 8.93 -9.39
C ALA A 90 10.04 8.96 -8.09
N LEU A 91 8.93 9.70 -8.06
CA LEU A 91 8.06 9.78 -6.87
C LEU A 91 7.42 8.42 -6.56
N SER A 92 6.95 7.69 -7.57
CA SER A 92 6.39 6.33 -7.42
C SER A 92 7.44 5.33 -6.91
N MET A 93 8.68 5.41 -7.41
CA MET A 93 9.79 4.62 -6.93
C MET A 93 10.13 4.92 -5.46
N VAL A 94 10.29 6.21 -5.11
CA VAL A 94 10.61 6.64 -3.74
C VAL A 94 9.55 6.13 -2.77
N ALA A 95 8.26 6.25 -3.12
CA ALA A 95 7.18 5.70 -2.33
C ALA A 95 7.32 4.17 -2.11
N ALA A 96 7.63 3.41 -3.17
CA ALA A 96 7.80 1.96 -3.10
C ALA A 96 9.01 1.52 -2.27
N LEU A 97 10.12 2.27 -2.33
CA LEU A 97 11.34 2.02 -1.54
C LEU A 97 11.13 2.37 -0.06
N VAL A 98 10.51 3.52 0.24
CA VAL A 98 10.20 3.94 1.62
C VAL A 98 9.27 2.95 2.29
N ALA A 99 8.22 2.49 1.59
CA ALA A 99 7.30 1.48 2.10
C ALA A 99 8.00 0.16 2.50
N ARG A 100 9.12 -0.16 1.85
CA ARG A 100 9.94 -1.36 2.09
C ARG A 100 11.23 -1.09 2.86
N ARG A 101 11.44 0.14 3.33
CA ARG A 101 12.64 0.59 4.08
C ARG A 101 13.95 0.30 3.33
N LEU A 102 13.94 0.46 2.00
CA LEU A 102 15.13 0.26 1.16
C LEU A 102 15.90 1.57 0.93
N PRO A 103 17.22 1.52 0.70
CA PRO A 103 18.00 2.71 0.40
C PRO A 103 17.57 3.39 -0.91
N LEU A 104 17.35 4.70 -0.87
CA LEU A 104 17.01 5.52 -2.04
C LEU A 104 18.17 5.66 -3.04
N ARG A 105 19.41 5.44 -2.59
CA ARG A 105 20.62 5.39 -3.41
C ARG A 105 21.12 3.96 -3.46
N SER A 106 20.63 3.20 -4.44
CA SER A 106 21.01 1.81 -4.66
C SER A 106 20.81 1.43 -6.14
N GLU A 107 21.51 0.38 -6.60
CA GLU A 107 21.31 -0.16 -7.96
C GLU A 107 19.86 -0.63 -8.19
N ILE A 108 19.18 -1.09 -7.13
CA ILE A 108 17.76 -1.46 -7.15
C ILE A 108 16.89 -0.24 -7.45
N ALA A 109 17.16 0.90 -6.79
CA ALA A 109 16.46 2.15 -7.06
C ALA A 109 16.67 2.59 -8.52
N GLU A 110 17.91 2.59 -9.00
CA GLU A 110 18.23 2.92 -10.40
C GLU A 110 17.54 1.98 -11.41
N SER A 111 17.54 0.68 -11.16
CA SER A 111 16.86 -0.30 -11.99
C SER A 111 15.34 -0.09 -11.99
N LEU A 112 14.75 0.12 -10.81
CA LEU A 112 13.32 0.36 -10.66
C LEU A 112 12.89 1.66 -11.36
N TYR A 113 13.63 2.75 -11.19
CA TYR A 113 13.36 4.02 -11.86
C TYR A 113 13.39 3.87 -13.38
N ARG A 114 14.41 3.20 -13.95
CA ARG A 114 14.50 2.95 -15.40
C ARG A 114 13.29 2.17 -15.92
N ARG A 115 12.86 1.13 -15.19
CA ARG A 115 11.69 0.33 -15.58
C ARG A 115 10.39 1.11 -15.48
N LEU A 116 10.24 1.94 -14.45
CA LEU A 116 9.06 2.79 -14.25
C LEU A 116 8.97 3.91 -15.29
N LYS A 117 10.09 4.55 -15.63
CA LYS A 117 10.15 5.63 -16.61
C LYS A 117 9.74 5.17 -18.02
N ALA A 118 9.90 3.88 -18.31
CA ALA A 118 9.43 3.26 -19.54
C ALA A 118 7.91 2.98 -19.56
N GLN A 119 7.21 3.14 -18.42
CA GLN A 119 5.77 2.94 -18.33
C GLN A 119 5.00 4.22 -18.68
N PRO A 120 3.87 4.14 -19.39
CA PRO A 120 3.08 5.32 -19.78
C PRO A 120 2.40 6.00 -18.59
N ALA A 121 2.17 5.27 -17.48
CA ALA A 121 1.55 5.77 -16.27
C ALA A 121 2.24 5.14 -15.04
N PRO A 122 3.40 5.66 -14.61
CA PRO A 122 4.07 5.16 -13.41
C PRO A 122 3.23 5.51 -12.17
N THR A 123 2.90 4.50 -11.38
CA THR A 123 2.16 4.65 -10.12
C THR A 123 2.91 3.96 -8.98
N PRO A 124 2.66 4.34 -7.70
CA PRO A 124 3.28 3.67 -6.56
C PRO A 124 2.97 2.17 -6.48
N ASP A 125 1.77 1.76 -6.89
CA ASP A 125 1.37 0.34 -6.93
C ASP A 125 2.18 -0.43 -7.99
N LEU A 126 2.33 0.13 -9.19
CA LEU A 126 3.17 -0.44 -10.24
C LEU A 126 4.64 -0.52 -9.82
N ALA A 127 5.14 0.53 -9.17
CA ALA A 127 6.48 0.56 -8.57
C ALA A 127 6.65 -0.54 -7.51
N GLY A 128 5.63 -0.76 -6.69
CA GLY A 128 5.59 -1.85 -5.72
C GLY A 128 5.69 -3.23 -6.35
N THR A 129 4.97 -3.48 -7.44
CA THR A 129 5.00 -4.76 -8.17
C THR A 129 6.37 -4.99 -8.83
N LEU A 130 6.86 -4.01 -9.59
CA LEU A 130 8.16 -4.12 -10.27
C LEU A 130 9.33 -4.30 -9.29
N LEU A 131 9.23 -3.71 -8.10
CA LEU A 131 10.24 -3.87 -7.06
C LEU A 131 10.27 -5.31 -6.52
N ILE A 132 9.11 -5.96 -6.36
CA ILE A 132 9.06 -7.38 -5.99
C ILE A 132 9.73 -8.23 -7.09
N ASP A 133 9.42 -7.97 -8.35
CA ASP A 133 10.03 -8.69 -9.48
C ASP A 133 11.57 -8.50 -9.55
N ILE A 134 12.09 -7.35 -9.12
CA ILE A 134 13.55 -7.10 -9.05
C ILE A 134 14.19 -7.87 -7.88
N LEU A 135 13.51 -7.92 -6.73
CA LEU A 135 14.03 -8.55 -5.51
C LEU A 135 13.91 -10.08 -5.53
N GLU A 136 12.93 -10.61 -6.26
CA GLU A 136 12.67 -12.04 -6.42
C GLU A 136 12.90 -12.47 -7.88
N PRO A 137 14.15 -12.49 -8.38
CA PRO A 137 14.39 -12.91 -9.76
C PRO A 137 13.90 -14.35 -9.96
N LYS A 138 12.92 -14.51 -10.85
CA LYS A 138 12.39 -15.82 -11.23
C LYS A 138 13.52 -16.67 -11.80
N SER A 139 13.71 -17.83 -11.19
CA SER A 139 14.64 -18.89 -11.61
C SER A 139 14.30 -19.43 -12.99
#